data_AF-A0A133VPW7-F1
#
_entry.id   AF-A0A133VPW7-F1
#
_cell.length_a   1.000
_cell.length_b   1.000
_cell.length_c   1.000
_cell.angle_alpha   90.00
_cell.angle_beta   90.00
_cell.angle_gamma   90.00
#
_symmetry.space_group_name_H-M   'P 1'
#
loop_
_entity.id
_entity.type
_entity.pdbx_description
1 polymer ?
#
loop_
_entity_poly.entity_id
_entity_poly.type
_entity_poly.pdbx_seq_one_letter_code
_entity_poly.pdbx_strand_id
1 'polypeptide(L)'
;NITGGLFGSSDMTGSLGVVTINMPRIGYLANNERDFFERLDYMMVLAKNSLEIKREVVRKNMENELLPYSKRYLGTLQNHFSTIGLVGMNEACLNLFGKGIATDEGKKFSTDVLKYMRERLQDFQEKTGNLYNLEATPAEGTCRRLAKTDKKKYPDIVTAGEDTPYYTNSTQLPVNETRDLFEEVEIQEDLQTLYTGGTVFHTFLGEKLTGEGAKTLVKKLTHKSELPYITLTPTYSICSNHGYMSGEHEACPDCGNACEVYSRVVGYYRPVQNWNDGKQEEFDERAYFNQPEAISKAKA
;
A
#
# COMPACT_ATOMS: atom_id res chain seq x y z
N ASN A 1 -8.48 28.44 21.09
CA ASN A 1 -7.68 27.76 20.06
C ASN A 1 -8.59 27.33 18.92
N ILE A 2 -8.73 28.17 17.91
CA ILE A 2 -9.20 27.72 16.59
C ILE A 2 -7.93 27.50 15.79
N THR A 3 -7.39 26.29 15.85
CA THR A 3 -6.42 25.81 14.87
C THR A 3 -7.22 25.35 13.65
N GLY A 4 -6.90 25.87 12.47
CA GLY A 4 -7.76 25.72 11.28
C GLY A 4 -7.18 26.36 10.03
N GLY A 5 -5.95 26.00 9.64
CA GLY A 5 -5.49 26.17 8.26
C GLY A 5 -6.05 25.07 7.34
N LEU A 6 -5.61 25.01 6.08
CA LEU A 6 -5.96 23.95 5.12
C LEU A 6 -5.72 22.51 5.67
N PHE A 7 -4.85 22.38 6.69
CA PHE A 7 -4.56 21.15 7.44
C PHE A 7 -4.90 21.25 8.94
N GLY A 8 -5.47 22.37 9.40
CA GLY A 8 -5.85 22.58 10.80
C GLY A 8 -7.19 21.95 11.18
N SER A 9 -7.76 21.13 10.30
CA SER A 9 -8.90 20.25 10.56
C SER A 9 -8.48 18.77 10.64
N SER A 10 -7.19 18.48 10.92
CA SER A 10 -6.66 17.11 11.08
C SER A 10 -7.49 16.26 12.04
N ASP A 11 -8.03 16.87 13.10
CA ASP A 11 -8.79 16.18 14.14
C ASP A 11 -10.27 15.96 13.75
N MET A 12 -10.70 16.48 12.58
CA MET A 12 -12.07 16.36 12.05
C MET A 12 -12.13 15.81 10.61
N THR A 13 -11.05 15.19 10.14
CA THR A 13 -10.98 14.53 8.82
C THR A 13 -10.52 13.08 8.97
N GLY A 14 -10.92 12.24 8.03
CA GLY A 14 -10.64 10.81 8.04
C GLY A 14 -11.36 10.11 6.89
N SER A 15 -11.37 8.78 6.89
CA SER A 15 -12.14 8.00 5.92
C SER A 15 -13.30 7.29 6.62
N LEU A 16 -14.50 7.39 6.04
CA LEU A 16 -15.68 6.65 6.50
C LEU A 16 -15.58 5.15 6.20
N GLY A 17 -14.80 4.80 5.18
CA GLY A 17 -14.67 3.44 4.71
C GLY A 17 -13.78 3.35 3.50
N VAL A 18 -13.17 2.19 3.36
CA VAL A 18 -12.30 1.83 2.25
C VAL A 18 -12.95 0.67 1.49
N VAL A 19 -13.04 0.79 0.17
CA VAL A 19 -13.31 -0.33 -0.73
C VAL A 19 -12.08 -0.53 -1.62
N THR A 20 -11.51 -1.73 -1.57
CA THR A 20 -10.32 -2.09 -2.36
C THR A 20 -10.72 -2.92 -3.58
N ILE A 21 -10.32 -2.46 -4.75
CA ILE A 21 -10.56 -3.14 -6.02
C ILE A 21 -9.47 -4.20 -6.26
N ASN A 22 -9.90 -5.42 -6.59
CA ASN A 22 -9.04 -6.54 -6.94
C ASN A 22 -8.60 -6.43 -8.41
N MET A 23 -7.49 -5.73 -8.67
CA MET A 23 -7.00 -5.51 -10.03
C MET A 23 -6.59 -6.79 -10.76
N PRO A 24 -5.93 -7.77 -10.13
CA PRO A 24 -5.57 -9.05 -10.78
C PRO A 24 -6.77 -9.77 -11.39
N ARG A 25 -7.89 -9.76 -10.66
CA ARG A 25 -9.15 -10.33 -11.13
C ARG A 25 -9.69 -9.64 -12.39
N ILE A 26 -9.52 -8.32 -12.49
CA ILE A 26 -9.90 -7.55 -13.68
C ILE A 26 -8.94 -7.89 -14.81
N GLY A 27 -7.63 -7.87 -14.57
CA GLY A 27 -6.60 -8.22 -15.55
C GLY A 27 -6.82 -9.60 -16.17
N TYR A 28 -7.09 -10.61 -15.35
CA TYR A 28 -7.34 -11.98 -15.81
C TYR A 28 -8.62 -12.14 -16.63
N LEU A 29 -9.68 -11.39 -16.29
CA LEU A 29 -10.97 -11.49 -16.98
C LEU A 29 -11.07 -10.60 -18.23
N ALA A 30 -10.17 -9.64 -18.37
CA ALA A 30 -10.18 -8.68 -19.47
C ALA A 30 -9.48 -9.27 -20.70
N ASN A 31 -10.07 -9.06 -21.87
CA ASN A 31 -9.47 -9.50 -23.14
C ASN A 31 -8.46 -8.48 -23.71
N ASN A 32 -8.55 -7.22 -23.26
CA ASN A 32 -7.72 -6.10 -23.68
C ASN A 32 -7.91 -4.92 -22.71
N GLU A 33 -7.15 -3.85 -22.90
CA GLU A 33 -7.22 -2.64 -22.06
C GLU A 33 -8.62 -2.05 -21.96
N ARG A 34 -9.36 -2.00 -23.07
CA ARG A 34 -10.70 -1.42 -23.07
C ARG A 34 -11.64 -2.23 -22.18
N ASP A 35 -11.64 -3.55 -22.29
CA ASP A 35 -12.42 -4.44 -21.43
C ASP A 35 -11.98 -4.30 -19.95
N PHE A 36 -10.68 -4.11 -19.70
CA PHE A 36 -10.18 -3.82 -18.35
C PHE A 36 -10.81 -2.54 -17.77
N PHE A 37 -10.79 -1.43 -18.51
CA PHE A 37 -11.35 -0.16 -18.05
C PHE A 37 -12.88 -0.21 -17.88
N GLU A 38 -13.61 -0.91 -18.75
CA GLU A 38 -15.05 -1.11 -18.62
C GLU A 38 -15.39 -1.88 -17.33
N ARG A 39 -14.62 -2.91 -16.99
CA ARG A 39 -14.76 -3.68 -15.74
C ARG A 39 -14.34 -2.87 -14.51
N LEU A 40 -13.27 -2.09 -14.63
CA LEU A 40 -12.81 -1.20 -13.57
C LEU A 40 -13.89 -0.17 -13.24
N ASP A 41 -14.48 0.49 -14.25
CA ASP A 41 -15.56 1.45 -14.04
C ASP A 41 -16.74 0.83 -13.30
N TYR A 42 -17.16 -0.35 -13.75
CA TYR A 42 -18.23 -1.09 -13.10
C TYR A 42 -17.93 -1.31 -11.61
N MET A 43 -16.71 -1.76 -11.27
CA MET A 43 -16.28 -1.95 -9.89
C MET A 43 -16.22 -0.64 -9.11
N MET A 44 -15.74 0.46 -9.72
CA MET A 44 -15.70 1.79 -9.10
C MET A 44 -17.10 2.32 -8.78
N VAL A 45 -18.07 2.14 -9.68
CA VAL A 45 -19.46 2.52 -9.44
C VAL A 45 -20.08 1.72 -8.29
N LEU A 46 -19.80 0.42 -8.21
CA LEU A 46 -20.22 -0.42 -7.08
C LEU A 46 -19.57 0.02 -5.76
N ALA A 47 -18.28 0.31 -5.78
CA ALA A 47 -17.54 0.81 -4.63
C ALA A 47 -18.14 2.14 -4.12
N LYS A 48 -18.39 3.09 -5.02
CA LYS A 48 -19.09 4.35 -4.72
C LYS A 48 -20.44 4.09 -4.06
N ASN A 49 -21.29 3.26 -4.68
CA ASN A 49 -22.61 2.94 -4.13
C ASN A 49 -22.51 2.33 -2.71
N SER A 50 -21.57 1.41 -2.48
CA SER A 50 -21.33 0.82 -1.17
C SER A 50 -20.91 1.86 -0.12
N LEU A 51 -20.04 2.80 -0.49
CA LEU A 51 -19.54 3.84 0.41
C LEU A 51 -20.63 4.87 0.74
N GLU A 52 -21.46 5.25 -0.23
CA GLU A 52 -22.60 6.14 0.00
C GLU A 52 -23.65 5.50 0.92
N ILE A 53 -23.95 4.22 0.74
CA ILE A 53 -24.82 3.47 1.66
C ILE A 53 -24.22 3.47 3.07
N LYS A 54 -22.91 3.21 3.21
CA LYS A 54 -22.23 3.23 4.50
C LYS A 54 -22.28 4.61 5.16
N ARG A 55 -22.03 5.67 4.40
CA ARG A 55 -22.10 7.07 4.88
C ARG A 55 -23.47 7.37 5.47
N GLU A 56 -24.53 6.98 4.77
CA GLU A 56 -25.91 7.18 5.22
C GLU A 56 -26.23 6.41 6.50
N VAL A 57 -25.75 5.17 6.63
CA VAL A 57 -25.90 4.37 7.85
C VAL A 57 -25.17 5.00 9.03
N VAL A 58 -23.92 5.45 8.83
CA VAL A 58 -23.14 6.11 9.90
C VAL A 58 -23.82 7.41 10.33
N ARG A 59 -24.28 8.22 9.38
CA ARG A 59 -25.02 9.46 9.64
C ARG A 59 -26.27 9.21 10.50
N LYS A 60 -27.11 8.25 10.09
CA LYS A 60 -28.31 7.85 10.86
C LYS A 60 -27.97 7.38 12.27
N ASN A 61 -26.89 6.60 12.43
CA ASN A 61 -26.45 6.13 13.74
C ASN A 61 -25.93 7.27 14.63
N MET A 62 -25.26 8.28 14.06
CA MET A 62 -24.91 9.50 14.79
C MET A 62 -26.15 10.28 15.21
N GLU A 63 -27.13 10.45 14.32
CA GLU A 63 -28.39 11.15 14.62
C GLU A 63 -29.19 10.48 15.73
N ASN A 64 -29.28 9.14 15.69
CA ASN A 64 -29.99 8.30 16.65
C ASN A 64 -29.21 8.03 17.96
N GLU A 65 -28.14 8.76 18.25
CA GLU A 65 -27.32 8.62 19.48
C GLU A 65 -26.65 7.24 19.65
N LEU A 66 -26.53 6.45 18.59
CA LEU A 66 -25.80 5.17 18.61
C LEU A 66 -24.28 5.35 18.47
N LEU A 67 -23.85 6.51 17.96
CA LEU A 67 -22.44 6.91 17.86
C LEU A 67 -22.21 8.25 18.58
N PRO A 68 -22.41 8.32 19.91
CA PRO A 68 -22.46 9.57 20.66
C PRO A 68 -21.11 10.30 20.67
N TYR A 69 -20.00 9.58 20.71
CA TYR A 69 -18.65 10.17 20.64
C TYR A 69 -18.37 10.76 19.27
N SER A 70 -18.66 10.03 18.19
CA SER A 70 -18.51 10.55 16.83
C SER A 70 -19.39 11.78 16.60
N LYS A 71 -20.65 11.75 17.07
CA LYS A 71 -21.56 12.91 17.01
C LYS A 71 -20.97 14.10 17.77
N ARG A 72 -20.47 13.89 18.98
CA ARG A 72 -19.94 14.98 19.83
C ARG A 72 -18.64 15.58 19.31
N TYR A 73 -17.70 14.76 18.85
CA TYR A 73 -16.34 15.21 18.52
C TYR A 73 -16.16 15.53 17.03
N LEU A 74 -16.83 14.80 16.13
CA LEU A 74 -16.75 15.07 14.69
C LEU A 74 -17.86 16.03 14.24
N GLY A 75 -19.06 15.92 14.83
CA GLY A 75 -20.24 16.73 14.49
C GLY A 75 -20.87 16.37 13.14
N THR A 76 -20.06 16.36 12.08
CA THR A 76 -20.47 16.12 10.69
C THR A 76 -19.50 15.18 9.98
N LEU A 77 -19.99 14.56 8.90
CA LEU A 77 -19.21 13.70 8.02
C LEU A 77 -18.71 14.41 6.75
N GLN A 78 -18.96 15.72 6.62
CA GLN A 78 -18.65 16.49 5.41
C GLN A 78 -17.15 16.47 5.06
N ASN A 79 -16.27 16.46 6.07
CA ASN A 79 -14.82 16.45 5.90
C ASN A 79 -14.21 15.03 5.86
N HIS A 80 -15.05 14.00 5.76
CA HIS A 80 -14.60 12.61 5.74
C HIS A 80 -14.67 12.05 4.32
N PHE A 81 -13.60 11.39 3.89
CA PHE A 81 -13.47 10.78 2.58
C PHE A 81 -14.23 9.44 2.49
N SER A 82 -14.69 9.14 1.29
CA SER A 82 -15.05 7.82 0.81
C SER A 82 -13.85 7.28 0.03
N THR A 83 -13.14 6.29 0.58
CA THR A 83 -11.87 5.83 0.01
C THR A 83 -12.06 4.65 -0.93
N ILE A 84 -11.57 4.80 -2.15
CA ILE A 84 -11.46 3.69 -3.10
C ILE A 84 -9.98 3.44 -3.32
N GLY A 85 -9.55 2.21 -3.05
CA GLY A 85 -8.17 1.80 -3.24
C GLY A 85 -8.07 0.60 -4.17
N LEU A 86 -6.85 0.13 -4.39
CA LEU A 86 -6.56 -1.01 -5.25
C LEU A 86 -5.44 -1.88 -4.67
N VAL A 87 -5.35 -3.11 -5.14
CA VAL A 87 -4.28 -4.04 -4.83
C VAL A 87 -3.95 -4.89 -6.05
N GLY A 88 -2.69 -5.31 -6.18
CA GLY A 88 -2.22 -6.30 -7.16
C GLY A 88 -2.05 -5.76 -8.57
N MET A 89 -1.63 -4.50 -8.74
CA MET A 89 -1.49 -3.96 -10.10
C MET A 89 -0.40 -4.67 -10.92
N ASN A 90 0.67 -5.15 -10.28
CA ASN A 90 1.66 -5.99 -10.94
C ASN A 90 1.03 -7.27 -11.52
N GLU A 91 0.28 -8.01 -10.70
CA GLU A 91 -0.36 -9.24 -11.18
C GLU A 91 -1.49 -8.94 -12.17
N ALA A 92 -2.14 -7.77 -12.10
CA ALA A 92 -3.07 -7.34 -13.14
C ALA A 92 -2.39 -7.17 -14.51
N CYS A 93 -1.20 -6.55 -14.55
CA CYS A 93 -0.41 -6.44 -15.77
C CYS A 93 0.04 -7.82 -16.28
N LEU A 94 0.49 -8.70 -15.38
CA LEU A 94 0.89 -10.08 -15.74
C LEU A 94 -0.28 -10.87 -16.32
N ASN A 95 -1.46 -10.78 -15.72
CA ASN A 95 -2.64 -11.51 -16.20
C ASN A 95 -3.20 -10.95 -17.52
N LEU A 96 -3.04 -9.64 -17.79
CA LEU A 96 -3.58 -9.00 -18.99
C LEU A 96 -2.61 -9.07 -20.18
N PHE A 97 -1.31 -8.82 -19.95
CA PHE A 97 -0.30 -8.68 -21.01
C PHE A 97 0.83 -9.70 -20.94
N GLY A 98 0.93 -10.47 -19.85
CA GLY A 98 2.07 -11.34 -19.59
C GLY A 98 3.35 -10.59 -19.18
N LYS A 99 3.26 -9.30 -18.85
CA LYS A 99 4.39 -8.45 -18.45
C LYS A 99 4.11 -7.73 -17.14
N GLY A 100 5.14 -7.61 -16.29
CA GLY A 100 5.05 -6.98 -14.98
C GLY A 100 4.96 -5.45 -15.04
N ILE A 101 4.66 -4.86 -13.88
CA ILE A 101 4.50 -3.40 -13.72
C ILE A 101 5.78 -2.60 -13.98
N ALA A 102 6.96 -3.21 -13.77
CA ALA A 102 8.25 -2.55 -13.95
C ALA A 102 8.61 -2.30 -15.42
N THR A 103 7.94 -2.98 -16.36
CA THR A 103 8.14 -2.73 -17.80
C THR A 103 7.55 -1.39 -18.22
N ASP A 104 8.07 -0.76 -19.28
CA ASP A 104 7.52 0.51 -19.81
C ASP A 104 6.01 0.42 -20.10
N GLU A 105 5.58 -0.72 -20.66
CA GLU A 105 4.17 -1.01 -20.95
C GLU A 105 3.34 -1.13 -19.65
N GLY A 106 3.84 -1.88 -18.67
CA GLY A 106 3.19 -2.05 -17.37
C GLY A 106 3.10 -0.76 -16.55
N LYS A 107 4.18 0.04 -16.53
CA LYS A 107 4.24 1.34 -15.85
C LYS A 107 3.28 2.33 -16.50
N LYS A 108 3.27 2.41 -17.84
CA LYS A 108 2.33 3.26 -18.58
C LYS A 108 0.89 2.86 -18.31
N PHE A 109 0.57 1.57 -18.43
CA PHE A 109 -0.78 1.08 -18.19
C PHE A 109 -1.25 1.36 -16.75
N SER A 110 -0.40 1.10 -15.76
CA SER A 110 -0.71 1.37 -14.35
C SER A 110 -0.93 2.86 -14.08
N THR A 111 -0.15 3.73 -14.73
CA THR A 111 -0.33 5.19 -14.70
C THR A 111 -1.68 5.60 -15.27
N ASP A 112 -2.06 5.04 -16.42
CA ASP A 112 -3.34 5.31 -17.07
C ASP A 112 -4.52 4.83 -16.21
N VAL A 113 -4.39 3.67 -15.54
CA VAL A 113 -5.35 3.17 -14.55
C VAL A 113 -5.52 4.13 -13.38
N LEU A 114 -4.42 4.58 -12.76
CA LEU A 114 -4.49 5.53 -11.63
C LEU A 114 -5.12 6.86 -12.04
N LYS A 115 -4.77 7.41 -13.22
CA LYS A 115 -5.37 8.64 -13.76
C LYS A 115 -6.88 8.46 -13.99
N TYR A 116 -7.28 7.37 -14.63
CA TYR A 116 -8.69 7.03 -14.83
C TYR A 116 -9.44 6.96 -13.50
N MET A 117 -8.87 6.27 -12.50
CA MET A 117 -9.49 6.21 -11.17
C MET A 117 -9.64 7.59 -10.55
N ARG A 118 -8.63 8.47 -10.65
CA ARG A 118 -8.73 9.84 -10.12
C ARG A 118 -9.85 10.64 -10.76
N GLU A 119 -9.95 10.61 -12.09
CA GLU A 119 -11.02 11.30 -12.84
C GLU A 119 -12.40 10.79 -12.41
N ARG A 120 -12.56 9.48 -12.28
CA ARG A 120 -13.82 8.87 -11.80
C ARG A 120 -14.16 9.26 -10.37
N LEU A 121 -13.16 9.37 -9.49
CA LEU A 121 -13.39 9.86 -8.13
C LEU A 121 -13.84 11.33 -8.15
N GLN A 122 -13.26 12.18 -9.01
CA GLN A 122 -13.72 13.56 -9.19
C GLN A 122 -15.18 13.62 -9.65
N ASP A 123 -15.56 12.82 -10.65
CA ASP A 123 -16.96 12.69 -11.09
C ASP A 123 -17.89 12.30 -9.92
N PHE A 124 -17.45 11.38 -9.06
CA PHE A 124 -18.23 10.95 -7.91
C PHE A 124 -18.37 12.07 -6.86
N GLN A 125 -17.32 12.86 -6.64
CA GLN A 125 -17.39 14.02 -5.75
C GLN A 125 -18.41 15.04 -6.25
N GLU A 126 -18.39 15.37 -7.55
CA GLU A 126 -19.33 16.32 -8.13
C GLU A 126 -20.78 15.83 -8.06
N LYS A 127 -21.01 14.54 -8.35
CA LYS A 127 -22.36 13.95 -8.36
C LYS A 127 -22.95 13.78 -6.96
N THR A 128 -22.14 13.46 -5.97
CA THR A 128 -22.61 13.12 -4.62
C THR A 128 -22.47 14.27 -3.63
N GLY A 129 -21.60 15.24 -3.90
CA GLY A 129 -21.21 16.28 -2.96
C GLY A 129 -20.31 15.80 -1.81
N ASN A 130 -19.86 14.54 -1.83
CA ASN A 130 -19.01 13.94 -0.80
C ASN A 130 -17.56 13.87 -1.27
N LEU A 131 -16.61 13.87 -0.33
CA LEU A 131 -15.17 13.76 -0.64
C LEU A 131 -14.79 12.31 -0.98
N TYR A 132 -13.91 12.13 -1.96
CA TYR A 132 -13.36 10.84 -2.37
C TYR A 132 -11.84 10.94 -2.52
N ASN A 133 -11.14 9.85 -2.19
CA ASN A 133 -9.70 9.78 -2.37
C ASN A 133 -9.26 8.41 -2.88
N LEU A 134 -8.10 8.40 -3.56
CA LEU A 134 -7.46 7.21 -4.08
C LEU A 134 -6.36 6.76 -3.12
N GLU A 135 -6.45 5.54 -2.61
CA GLU A 135 -5.49 5.01 -1.63
C GLU A 135 -4.74 3.79 -2.17
N ALA A 136 -3.44 3.78 -1.92
CA ALA A 136 -2.61 2.58 -2.03
C ALA A 136 -2.93 1.68 -0.84
N THR A 137 -3.94 0.81 -0.98
CA THR A 137 -4.43 0.00 0.15
C THR A 137 -3.29 -0.84 0.74
N PRO A 138 -2.99 -0.73 2.05
CA PRO A 138 -1.94 -1.53 2.70
C PRO A 138 -2.18 -3.04 2.60
N ALA A 139 -3.45 -3.43 2.49
CA ALA A 139 -3.92 -4.76 2.12
C ALA A 139 -3.37 -5.94 2.95
N GLU A 140 -2.93 -5.73 4.20
CA GLU A 140 -2.27 -6.76 5.04
C GLU A 140 -2.97 -8.13 5.00
N GLY A 141 -4.28 -8.18 5.29
CA GLY A 141 -5.07 -9.41 5.15
C GLY A 141 -5.77 -9.56 3.80
N THR A 142 -5.97 -8.46 3.07
CA THR A 142 -6.74 -8.43 1.82
C THR A 142 -5.95 -9.06 0.66
N CYS A 143 -4.63 -8.85 0.57
CA CYS A 143 -3.80 -9.38 -0.51
C CYS A 143 -3.89 -10.90 -0.60
N ARG A 144 -3.57 -11.60 0.50
CA ARG A 144 -3.68 -13.07 0.63
C ARG A 144 -5.10 -13.56 0.44
N ARG A 145 -6.09 -12.90 1.07
CA ARG A 145 -7.50 -13.35 0.99
C ARG A 145 -8.01 -13.34 -0.44
N LEU A 146 -7.74 -12.26 -1.18
CA LEU A 146 -8.15 -12.14 -2.57
C LEU A 146 -7.40 -13.16 -3.44
N ALA A 147 -6.07 -13.25 -3.35
CA ALA A 147 -5.27 -14.20 -4.12
C ALA A 147 -5.71 -15.66 -3.88
N LYS A 148 -5.95 -16.07 -2.62
CA LYS A 148 -6.45 -17.42 -2.31
C LYS A 148 -7.84 -17.70 -2.87
N THR A 149 -8.76 -16.75 -2.73
CA THR A 149 -10.11 -16.86 -3.31
C THR A 149 -10.03 -16.97 -4.83
N ASP A 150 -9.08 -16.25 -5.39
CA ASP A 150 -8.88 -16.10 -6.80
C ASP A 150 -8.31 -17.36 -7.45
N LYS A 151 -7.24 -17.92 -6.89
CA LYS A 151 -6.68 -19.22 -7.26
C LYS A 151 -7.68 -20.36 -7.13
N LYS A 152 -8.54 -20.34 -6.11
CA LYS A 152 -9.59 -21.37 -5.97
C LYS A 152 -10.60 -21.33 -7.12
N LYS A 153 -10.92 -20.13 -7.61
CA LYS A 153 -11.92 -19.96 -8.68
C LYS A 153 -11.32 -20.07 -10.08
N TYR A 154 -10.12 -19.55 -10.29
CA TYR A 154 -9.37 -19.55 -11.54
C TYR A 154 -7.95 -20.08 -11.24
N PRO A 155 -7.73 -21.40 -11.31
CA PRO A 155 -6.45 -22.02 -10.89
C PRO A 155 -5.21 -21.48 -11.62
N ASP A 156 -5.39 -21.05 -12.86
CA ASP A 156 -4.40 -20.51 -13.79
C ASP A 156 -4.16 -19.00 -13.66
N ILE A 157 -4.93 -18.28 -12.82
CA ILE A 157 -4.66 -16.85 -12.57
C ILE A 157 -3.26 -16.67 -11.99
N VAL A 158 -2.52 -15.68 -12.48
CA VAL A 158 -1.20 -15.34 -11.98
C VAL A 158 -1.33 -14.59 -10.65
N THR A 159 -0.59 -15.02 -9.64
CA THR A 159 -0.45 -14.41 -8.31
C THR A 159 1.04 -14.33 -7.98
N ALA A 160 1.43 -13.50 -7.00
CA ALA A 160 2.74 -13.62 -6.35
C ALA A 160 2.73 -14.75 -5.31
N GLY A 161 3.90 -15.13 -4.78
CA GLY A 161 4.07 -16.26 -3.86
C GLY A 161 4.19 -17.60 -4.58
N GLU A 162 5.19 -18.40 -4.19
CA GLU A 162 5.39 -19.77 -4.70
C GLU A 162 4.49 -20.76 -3.94
N ASP A 163 4.59 -20.76 -2.61
CA ASP A 163 3.85 -21.67 -1.74
C ASP A 163 2.52 -21.05 -1.30
N THR A 164 2.56 -19.79 -0.88
CA THR A 164 1.36 -19.05 -0.45
C THR A 164 1.01 -17.91 -1.41
N PRO A 165 -0.11 -18.00 -2.16
CA PRO A 165 -0.46 -16.96 -3.09
C PRO A 165 -0.85 -15.66 -2.37
N TYR A 166 -0.29 -14.55 -2.83
CA TYR A 166 -0.64 -13.19 -2.45
C TYR A 166 -0.65 -12.25 -3.66
N TYR A 167 -1.07 -11.01 -3.42
CA TYR A 167 -1.01 -9.94 -4.42
C TYR A 167 -0.12 -8.82 -3.93
N THR A 168 0.70 -8.28 -4.83
CA THR A 168 1.58 -7.15 -4.55
C THR A 168 0.75 -5.95 -4.11
N ASN A 169 1.23 -5.23 -3.09
CA ASN A 169 0.48 -4.12 -2.53
C ASN A 169 0.26 -3.02 -3.57
N SER A 170 -0.99 -2.55 -3.71
CA SER A 170 -1.36 -1.41 -4.57
C SER A 170 -0.72 -1.44 -5.97
N THR A 171 0.07 -0.41 -6.32
CA THR A 171 0.91 -0.33 -7.52
C THR A 171 2.40 -0.41 -7.17
N GLN A 172 2.75 -1.03 -6.04
CA GLN A 172 4.15 -1.27 -5.72
C GLN A 172 4.77 -2.26 -6.71
N LEU A 173 6.08 -2.18 -6.89
CA LEU A 173 6.86 -3.23 -7.53
C LEU A 173 6.83 -4.50 -6.66
N PRO A 174 7.01 -5.69 -7.27
CA PRO A 174 7.37 -6.89 -6.53
C PRO A 174 8.54 -6.62 -5.59
N VAL A 175 8.50 -7.22 -4.41
CA VAL A 175 9.48 -6.98 -3.33
C VAL A 175 10.91 -7.46 -3.66
N ASN A 176 11.07 -8.17 -4.78
CA ASN A 176 12.33 -8.69 -5.32
C ASN A 176 12.70 -8.09 -6.69
N GLU A 177 12.00 -7.05 -7.16
CA GLU A 177 12.20 -6.49 -8.51
C GLU A 177 13.60 -5.94 -8.74
N THR A 178 14.12 -5.13 -7.80
CA THR A 178 15.48 -4.56 -7.88
C THR A 178 16.09 -4.39 -6.49
N ARG A 179 17.43 -4.32 -6.45
CA ARG A 179 18.21 -3.98 -5.25
C ARG A 179 18.77 -2.55 -5.31
N ASP A 180 18.52 -1.84 -6.41
CA ASP A 180 18.88 -0.44 -6.59
C ASP A 180 17.73 0.47 -6.15
N LEU A 181 17.95 1.15 -5.02
CA LEU A 181 16.96 2.04 -4.43
C LEU A 181 16.56 3.19 -5.37
N PHE A 182 17.51 3.75 -6.12
CA PHE A 182 17.19 4.92 -6.95
C PHE A 182 16.50 4.53 -8.25
N GLU A 183 16.81 3.35 -8.79
CA GLU A 183 16.03 2.75 -9.89
C GLU A 183 14.57 2.53 -9.45
N GLU A 184 14.34 1.93 -8.28
CA GLU A 184 12.98 1.73 -7.80
C GLU A 184 12.24 3.06 -7.56
N VAL A 185 12.92 4.08 -7.02
CA VAL A 185 12.35 5.43 -6.86
C VAL A 185 11.91 6.00 -8.22
N GLU A 186 12.76 5.93 -9.25
CA GLU A 186 12.44 6.44 -10.59
C GLU A 186 11.25 5.71 -11.23
N ILE A 187 11.12 4.41 -11.00
CA ILE A 187 9.97 3.63 -11.51
C ILE A 187 8.69 3.99 -10.75
N GLN A 188 8.76 4.11 -9.42
CA GLN A 188 7.60 4.25 -8.55
C GLN A 188 7.09 5.68 -8.41
N GLU A 189 7.93 6.70 -8.52
CA GLU A 189 7.58 8.10 -8.25
C GLU A 189 6.31 8.55 -8.99
N ASP A 190 6.22 8.31 -10.30
CA ASP A 190 5.08 8.69 -11.12
C ASP A 190 3.77 8.00 -10.67
N LEU A 191 3.86 6.78 -10.15
CA LEU A 191 2.71 6.03 -9.65
C LEU A 191 2.30 6.52 -8.27
N GLN A 192 3.29 6.71 -7.38
CA GLN A 192 3.03 7.04 -5.99
C GLN A 192 2.47 8.46 -5.81
N THR A 193 2.91 9.41 -6.64
CA THR A 193 2.39 10.79 -6.64
C THR A 193 0.95 10.90 -7.15
N LEU A 194 0.41 9.86 -7.79
CA LEU A 194 -0.98 9.85 -8.24
C LEU A 194 -1.98 9.55 -7.11
N TYR A 195 -1.54 8.95 -6.00
CA TYR A 195 -2.42 8.69 -4.86
C TYR A 195 -2.76 9.98 -4.10
N THR A 196 -4.04 10.15 -3.76
CA THR A 196 -4.55 11.34 -3.04
C THR A 196 -4.99 11.04 -1.61
N GLY A 197 -5.16 9.77 -1.27
CA GLY A 197 -5.65 9.30 0.03
C GLY A 197 -4.61 8.69 0.93
N GLY A 198 -3.45 8.34 0.38
CA GLY A 198 -2.34 7.77 1.13
C GLY A 198 -1.57 6.78 0.27
N THR A 199 -0.24 6.88 0.36
CA THR A 199 0.68 5.86 -0.12
C THR A 199 1.92 5.85 0.76
N VAL A 200 2.73 4.80 0.63
CA VAL A 200 4.01 4.66 1.30
C VAL A 200 5.00 3.96 0.38
N PHE A 201 6.21 4.54 0.30
CA PHE A 201 7.37 3.95 -0.31
C PHE A 201 8.24 3.30 0.78
N HIS A 202 8.52 2.00 0.64
CA HIS A 202 9.31 1.25 1.61
C HIS A 202 10.75 1.12 1.17
N THR A 203 11.67 1.78 1.88
CA THR A 203 13.09 1.51 1.74
C THR A 203 13.47 0.32 2.64
N PHE A 204 13.39 -0.92 2.13
CA PHE A 204 13.78 -2.13 2.85
C PHE A 204 15.31 -2.27 2.92
N LEU A 205 15.89 -2.04 4.10
CA LEU A 205 17.34 -1.86 4.27
C LEU A 205 18.08 -3.13 4.70
N GLY A 206 17.39 -4.18 5.14
CA GLY A 206 18.01 -5.35 5.78
C GLY A 206 18.42 -5.02 7.21
N GLU A 207 19.54 -4.34 7.41
CA GLU A 207 20.01 -3.91 8.74
C GLU A 207 19.81 -2.42 9.00
N LYS A 208 20.05 -1.97 10.24
CA LYS A 208 19.98 -0.55 10.59
C LYS A 208 21.12 0.26 9.96
N LEU A 209 20.79 1.45 9.45
CA LEU A 209 21.77 2.44 9.00
C LEU A 209 22.44 3.14 10.19
N THR A 210 23.63 3.70 9.96
CA THR A 210 24.18 4.73 10.86
C THR A 210 23.32 6.00 10.80
N GLY A 211 23.31 6.81 11.87
CA GLY A 211 22.55 8.05 11.89
C GLY A 211 22.94 9.04 10.78
N GLU A 212 24.23 9.07 10.42
CA GLU A 212 24.73 9.88 9.31
C GLU A 212 24.28 9.31 7.95
N GLY A 213 24.34 7.99 7.76
CA GLY A 213 23.85 7.32 6.56
C GLY A 213 22.35 7.56 6.33
N ALA A 214 21.54 7.43 7.39
CA ALA A 214 20.11 7.72 7.34
C ALA A 214 19.84 9.20 6.99
N LYS A 215 20.55 10.15 7.61
CA LYS A 215 20.44 11.59 7.30
C LYS A 215 20.76 11.88 5.84
N THR A 216 21.86 11.32 5.31
CA THR A 216 22.25 11.51 3.91
C THR A 216 21.21 10.93 2.97
N LEU A 217 20.72 9.72 3.25
CA LEU A 217 19.75 9.04 2.41
C LEU A 217 18.41 9.79 2.37
N VAL A 218 17.86 10.17 3.53
CA VAL A 218 16.62 10.94 3.61
C VAL A 218 16.75 12.24 2.83
N LYS A 219 17.84 13.00 3.04
CA LYS A 219 18.07 14.24 2.29
C LYS A 219 18.04 14.01 0.79
N LYS A 220 18.77 13.01 0.29
CA LYS A 220 18.79 12.71 -1.15
C LYS A 220 17.42 12.36 -1.68
N LEU A 221 16.71 11.43 -1.03
CA LEU A 221 15.38 10.99 -1.48
C LEU A 221 14.40 12.17 -1.52
N THR A 222 14.39 13.03 -0.50
CA THR A 222 13.51 14.21 -0.46
C THR A 222 13.92 15.33 -1.44
N HIS A 223 15.16 15.32 -1.94
CA HIS A 223 15.63 16.31 -2.94
C HIS A 223 15.50 15.81 -4.37
N LYS A 224 15.45 14.49 -4.58
CA LYS A 224 15.47 13.85 -5.90
C LYS A 224 14.13 13.25 -6.30
N SER A 225 13.19 13.14 -5.37
CA SER A 225 11.86 12.61 -5.64
C SER A 225 10.78 13.43 -4.95
N GLU A 226 9.57 13.36 -5.50
CA GLU A 226 8.33 13.90 -4.98
C GLU A 226 7.50 12.84 -4.24
N LEU A 227 8.13 11.72 -3.85
CA LEU A 227 7.47 10.65 -3.12
C LEU A 227 6.80 11.18 -1.85
N PRO A 228 5.46 11.01 -1.70
CA PRO A 228 4.71 11.64 -0.62
C PRO A 228 5.09 11.16 0.78
N TYR A 229 5.46 9.87 0.90
CA TYR A 229 5.81 9.25 2.17
C TYR A 229 6.82 8.15 1.97
N ILE A 230 7.96 8.27 2.65
CA ILE A 230 9.08 7.34 2.60
C ILE A 230 9.32 6.75 3.99
N THR A 231 9.63 5.47 4.04
CA THR A 231 10.06 4.79 5.27
C THR A 231 11.44 4.19 5.10
N LEU A 232 12.31 4.38 6.09
CA LEU A 232 13.52 3.57 6.26
C LEU A 232 13.14 2.35 7.10
N THR A 233 13.24 1.16 6.52
CA THR A 233 12.77 -0.08 7.13
C THR A 233 13.92 -1.08 7.29
N PRO A 234 14.66 -1.00 8.41
CA PRO A 234 15.54 -2.09 8.84
C PRO A 234 14.75 -3.27 9.43
N THR A 235 15.31 -4.47 9.31
CA THR A 235 14.93 -5.66 10.06
C THR A 235 15.81 -5.76 11.32
N TYR A 236 15.22 -6.16 12.43
CA TYR A 236 15.92 -6.37 13.70
C TYR A 236 15.28 -7.52 14.47
N SER A 237 16.00 -8.07 15.43
CA SER A 237 15.54 -9.23 16.21
C SER A 237 15.55 -8.93 17.70
N ILE A 238 14.68 -9.58 18.47
CA ILE A 238 14.60 -9.45 19.93
C ILE A 238 14.76 -10.83 20.57
N CYS A 239 15.79 -10.97 21.41
CA CYS A 239 15.96 -12.12 22.30
C CYS A 239 15.32 -11.82 23.67
N SER A 240 14.63 -12.79 24.27
CA SER A 240 14.06 -12.65 25.62
C SER A 240 15.12 -12.37 26.70
N ASN A 241 16.36 -12.83 26.49
CA ASN A 241 17.44 -12.73 27.47
C ASN A 241 18.39 -11.56 27.18
N HIS A 242 18.72 -11.33 25.91
CA HIS A 242 19.73 -10.36 25.49
C HIS A 242 19.17 -9.10 24.83
N GLY A 243 17.85 -9.06 24.57
CA GLY A 243 17.18 -7.88 24.03
C GLY A 243 17.42 -7.65 22.54
N TYR A 244 17.53 -6.38 22.14
CA TYR A 244 17.58 -5.93 20.75
C TYR A 244 18.88 -6.33 20.03
N MET A 245 18.74 -6.83 18.81
CA MET A 245 19.84 -7.19 17.90
C MET A 245 19.55 -6.64 16.50
N SER A 246 20.59 -6.16 15.82
CA SER A 246 20.45 -5.69 14.43
C SER A 246 20.38 -6.87 13.47
N GLY A 247 19.53 -6.78 12.46
CA GLY A 247 19.39 -7.82 11.44
C GLY A 247 18.43 -8.95 11.84
N GLU A 248 18.34 -9.91 10.95
CA GLU A 248 17.45 -11.05 11.02
C GLU A 248 18.17 -12.24 11.66
N HIS A 249 17.74 -12.60 12.87
CA HIS A 249 18.28 -13.71 13.65
C HIS A 249 17.12 -14.53 14.17
N GLU A 250 16.92 -15.74 13.64
CA GLU A 250 15.92 -16.68 14.18
C GLU A 250 16.34 -17.23 15.55
N ALA A 251 17.65 -17.35 15.78
CA ALA A 251 18.24 -17.79 17.03
C ALA A 251 19.29 -16.77 17.52
N CYS A 252 19.32 -16.53 18.83
CA CYS A 252 20.23 -15.58 19.45
C CYS A 252 21.66 -16.08 19.31
N PRO A 253 22.60 -15.29 18.78
CA PRO A 253 24.00 -15.71 18.64
C PRO A 253 24.69 -15.96 19.98
N ASP A 254 24.20 -15.35 21.07
CA ASP A 254 24.82 -15.43 22.39
C ASP A 254 24.30 -16.60 23.26
N CYS A 255 23.00 -16.96 23.18
CA CYS A 255 22.42 -18.05 23.97
C CYS A 255 21.72 -19.16 23.17
N GLY A 256 21.57 -19.02 21.85
CA GLY A 256 20.88 -19.99 21.00
C GLY A 256 19.35 -20.02 21.13
N ASN A 257 18.75 -19.20 22.00
CA ASN A 257 17.30 -19.13 22.13
C ASN A 257 16.63 -18.52 20.89
N ALA A 258 15.41 -18.96 20.58
CA ALA A 258 14.59 -18.38 19.53
C ALA A 258 14.38 -16.88 19.75
N CYS A 259 14.40 -16.13 18.66
CA CYS A 259 14.28 -14.67 18.63
C CYS A 259 13.06 -14.24 17.84
N GLU A 260 12.48 -13.10 18.23
CA GLU A 260 11.41 -12.49 17.47
C GLU A 260 12.01 -11.55 16.41
N VAL A 261 11.85 -11.89 15.14
CA VAL A 261 12.26 -11.02 14.03
C VAL A 261 11.18 -9.97 13.78
N TYR A 262 11.54 -8.70 13.89
CA TYR A 262 10.67 -7.57 13.62
C TYR A 262 11.05 -6.92 12.28
N SER A 263 10.03 -6.71 11.46
CA SER A 263 10.11 -5.87 10.27
C SER A 263 8.81 -5.09 10.09
N ARG A 264 8.73 -4.25 9.06
CA ARG A 264 7.50 -3.53 8.72
C ARG A 264 6.66 -4.38 7.78
N VAL A 265 5.44 -4.74 8.21
CA VAL A 265 4.54 -5.57 7.38
C VAL A 265 3.99 -4.77 6.21
N VAL A 266 3.35 -3.63 6.52
CA VAL A 266 2.77 -2.70 5.53
C VAL A 266 2.91 -1.24 5.96
N GLY A 267 2.83 -0.95 7.26
CA GLY A 267 2.87 0.42 7.78
C GLY A 267 3.41 0.54 9.19
N TYR A 268 3.50 -0.57 9.93
CA TYR A 268 3.98 -0.62 11.31
C TYR A 268 4.86 -1.86 11.53
N TYR A 269 5.67 -1.83 12.60
CA TYR A 269 6.51 -2.96 12.98
C TYR A 269 5.72 -4.01 13.75
N ARG A 270 5.94 -5.27 13.38
CA ARG A 270 5.34 -6.42 14.06
C ARG A 270 6.27 -7.63 13.90
N PRO A 271 6.31 -8.57 14.85
CA PRO A 271 7.07 -9.80 14.66
C PRO A 271 6.58 -10.58 13.43
N VAL A 272 7.50 -11.00 12.56
CA VAL A 272 7.23 -11.67 11.27
C VAL A 272 6.43 -12.96 11.47
N GLN A 273 6.74 -13.73 12.52
CA GLN A 273 6.01 -14.96 12.86
C GLN A 273 4.52 -14.74 13.18
N ASN A 274 4.12 -13.48 13.47
CA ASN A 274 2.73 -13.11 13.74
C ASN A 274 2.01 -12.53 12.50
N TRP A 275 2.68 -12.47 11.35
CA TRP A 275 2.08 -12.02 10.11
C TRP A 275 1.22 -13.14 9.53
N ASN A 276 0.34 -12.82 8.59
CA ASN A 276 -0.38 -13.88 7.86
C ASN A 276 0.58 -14.54 6.85
N ASP A 277 0.32 -15.80 6.49
CA ASP A 277 1.24 -16.60 5.69
C ASP A 277 1.64 -15.95 4.36
N GLY A 278 0.76 -15.15 3.74
CA GLY A 278 1.07 -14.47 2.47
C GLY A 278 1.97 -13.26 2.66
N LYS A 279 1.96 -12.64 3.84
CA LYS A 279 2.95 -11.61 4.21
C LYS A 279 4.25 -12.21 4.71
N GLN A 280 4.23 -13.44 5.25
CA GLN A 280 5.46 -14.20 5.53
C GLN A 280 6.14 -14.59 4.21
N GLU A 281 5.38 -15.14 3.26
CA GLU A 281 5.88 -15.41 1.90
C GLU A 281 6.49 -14.17 1.24
N GLU A 282 5.74 -13.05 1.25
CA GLU A 282 6.27 -11.78 0.75
C GLU A 282 7.55 -11.35 1.48
N PHE A 283 7.66 -11.61 2.80
CA PHE A 283 8.85 -11.28 3.56
C PHE A 283 10.05 -12.13 3.12
N ASP A 284 9.85 -13.42 2.90
CA ASP A 284 10.89 -14.36 2.48
C ASP A 284 11.41 -14.03 1.07
N GLU A 285 10.56 -13.47 0.22
CA GLU A 285 10.93 -12.99 -1.12
C GLU A 285 11.63 -11.61 -1.11
N ARG A 286 11.61 -10.84 -0.01
CA ARG A 286 12.11 -9.44 -0.02
C ARG A 286 13.59 -9.36 -0.37
N ALA A 287 13.88 -8.55 -1.39
CA ALA A 287 15.23 -8.09 -1.66
C ALA A 287 15.53 -6.82 -0.86
N TYR A 288 16.63 -6.85 -0.10
CA TYR A 288 17.09 -5.67 0.63
C TYR A 288 18.02 -4.80 -0.24
N PHE A 289 17.81 -3.49 -0.17
CA PHE A 289 18.64 -2.51 -0.86
C PHE A 289 20.10 -2.57 -0.42
N ASN A 290 21.01 -2.39 -1.37
CA ASN A 290 22.45 -2.32 -1.10
C ASN A 290 22.80 -1.00 -0.39
N GLN A 291 22.91 -1.01 0.94
CA GLN A 291 23.10 0.22 1.72
C GLN A 291 24.36 1.03 1.32
N PRO A 292 25.57 0.41 1.19
CA PRO A 292 26.75 1.14 0.72
C PRO A 292 26.53 1.84 -0.63
N GLU A 293 25.90 1.16 -1.58
CA GLU A 293 25.62 1.68 -2.91
C GLU A 293 24.60 2.83 -2.86
N ALA A 294 23.51 2.65 -2.11
CA ALA A 294 22.50 3.69 -1.90
C ALA A 294 23.12 4.94 -1.26
N ILE A 295 23.98 4.79 -0.25
CA ILE A 295 24.67 5.93 0.38
C ILE A 295 25.65 6.59 -0.61
N SER A 296 26.35 5.79 -1.42
CA SER A 296 27.29 6.32 -2.42
C SER A 296 26.57 7.16 -3.48
N LYS A 297 25.52 6.63 -4.10
CA LYS A 297 24.65 7.34 -5.04
C LYS A 297 23.97 8.56 -4.41
N ALA A 298 23.68 8.50 -3.10
CA ALA A 298 23.12 9.64 -2.37
C ALA A 298 24.11 10.79 -2.15
N LYS A 299 25.42 10.52 -2.15
CA LYS A 299 26.46 11.54 -1.99
C LYS A 299 26.90 12.17 -3.32
N ALA A 300 26.79 11.42 -4.42
CA ALA A 300 27.02 11.92 -5.78
C ALA A 300 25.97 12.97 -6.18
#